data_AF-A0A8H4UU67-F1
#
_entry.id   AF-A0A8H4UU67-F1
#
_cell.length_a   1.000
_cell.length_b   1.000
_cell.length_c   1.000
_cell.angle_alpha   90.00
_cell.angle_beta   90.00
_cell.angle_gamma   90.00
#
_symmetry.space_group_name_H-M   'P 1'
#
loop_
_entity.id
_entity.type
_entity.pdbx_description
1 polymer ?
#
loop_
_entity_poly.entity_id
_entity_poly.type
_entity_poly.pdbx_seq_one_letter_code
_entity_poly.pdbx_strand_id
1 'polypeptide(L)'
;MTSSILYHLHAWLRPTLIALFHPNIAWNLRWRLLLFQPVILITNSIASIPCLFSRPFTVEYLPIAPGRSVRALVFKAPGVGRGRASRPLHVNFHAGGFFVGIPEGHARFDERVAKETGAVVVDVDYRLAPEHVFPAAIDNADASIKWLQQHAEERWGADPTLVAMSGFSAGGNLAVAATQQENCHAPSPTAIKAITTFYAAIDLRLKPWEKPHPPDMPKKDPAAVFLPLFDAYASPARAKHLEDPRLSPVMAK
;
A
#
# COMPACT_ATOMS: atom_id res chain seq x y z
N MET A 1 16.49 -17.22 -4.07
CA MET A 1 16.77 -16.17 -5.10
C MET A 1 15.79 -16.21 -6.29
N THR A 2 15.26 -17.37 -6.67
CA THR A 2 14.29 -17.54 -7.78
C THR A 2 12.92 -16.85 -7.58
N SER A 3 12.54 -16.51 -6.35
CA SER A 3 11.24 -15.88 -6.02
C SER A 3 11.11 -14.40 -6.45
N SER A 4 12.22 -13.65 -6.58
CA SER A 4 12.12 -12.20 -6.84
C SER A 4 11.83 -11.85 -8.29
N ILE A 5 12.42 -12.58 -9.25
CA ILE A 5 12.27 -12.27 -10.68
C ILE A 5 10.85 -12.58 -11.15
N LEU A 6 10.30 -13.73 -10.75
CA LEU A 6 8.92 -14.12 -11.07
C LEU A 6 7.91 -13.11 -10.51
N TYR A 7 8.13 -12.62 -9.27
CA TYR A 7 7.31 -11.56 -8.70
C TYR A 7 7.34 -10.29 -9.57
N HIS A 8 8.53 -9.80 -9.98
CA HIS A 8 8.62 -8.61 -10.81
C HIS A 8 8.02 -8.80 -12.20
N LEU A 9 8.26 -9.95 -12.86
CA LEU A 9 7.65 -10.25 -14.15
C LEU A 9 6.12 -10.28 -14.05
N HIS A 10 5.59 -10.91 -12.99
CA HIS A 10 4.16 -10.87 -12.72
C HIS A 10 3.68 -9.44 -12.47
N ALA A 11 4.33 -8.67 -11.61
CA ALA A 11 3.95 -7.28 -11.31
C ALA A 11 4.01 -6.37 -12.55
N TRP A 12 4.99 -6.58 -13.44
CA TRP A 12 5.13 -5.84 -14.69
C TRP A 12 3.99 -6.16 -15.65
N LEU A 13 3.59 -7.43 -15.78
CA LEU A 13 2.58 -7.89 -16.74
C LEU A 13 1.18 -8.08 -16.14
N ARG A 14 1.01 -7.82 -14.85
CA ARG A 14 -0.22 -8.06 -14.09
C ARG A 14 -1.46 -7.49 -14.80
N PRO A 15 -1.49 -6.23 -15.29
CA PRO A 15 -2.65 -5.68 -16.00
C PRO A 15 -3.07 -6.51 -17.20
N THR A 16 -2.12 -6.89 -18.06
CA THR A 16 -2.37 -7.76 -19.20
C THR A 16 -2.86 -9.14 -18.77
N LEU A 17 -2.22 -9.75 -17.77
CA LEU A 17 -2.61 -11.06 -17.26
C LEU A 17 -4.05 -11.05 -16.73
N ILE A 18 -4.42 -10.02 -15.96
CA ILE A 18 -5.79 -9.83 -15.46
C ILE A 18 -6.75 -9.63 -16.62
N ALA A 19 -6.42 -8.71 -17.53
CA ALA A 19 -7.30 -8.32 -18.62
C ALA A 19 -7.62 -9.48 -19.56
N LEU A 20 -6.68 -10.41 -19.76
CA LEU A 20 -6.86 -11.57 -20.62
C LEU A 20 -7.48 -12.75 -19.88
N PHE A 21 -6.99 -13.07 -18.67
CA PHE A 21 -7.25 -14.37 -18.05
C PHE A 21 -8.14 -14.35 -16.81
N HIS A 22 -8.32 -13.21 -16.13
CA HIS A 22 -9.10 -13.20 -14.89
C HIS A 22 -10.62 -13.22 -15.18
N PRO A 23 -11.36 -14.30 -14.85
CA PRO A 23 -12.71 -14.54 -15.40
C PRO A 23 -13.72 -13.46 -14.99
N ASN A 24 -13.61 -12.94 -13.77
CA ASN A 24 -14.63 -12.09 -13.16
C ASN A 24 -14.41 -10.58 -13.36
N ILE A 25 -13.45 -10.16 -14.19
CA ILE A 25 -13.24 -8.72 -14.45
C ILE A 25 -14.10 -8.25 -15.61
N ALA A 26 -14.89 -7.20 -15.38
CA ALA A 26 -15.75 -6.59 -16.38
C ALA A 26 -14.94 -6.08 -17.60
N TRP A 27 -15.49 -6.25 -18.81
CA TRP A 27 -14.84 -5.85 -20.06
C TRP A 27 -14.37 -4.38 -20.06
N ASN A 28 -15.18 -3.50 -19.47
CA ASN A 28 -14.87 -2.09 -19.21
C ASN A 28 -13.48 -1.89 -18.59
N LEU A 29 -13.12 -2.70 -17.58
CA LEU A 29 -11.83 -2.58 -16.90
C LEU A 29 -10.72 -3.29 -17.68
N ARG A 30 -11.04 -4.42 -18.33
CA ARG A 30 -10.06 -5.21 -19.11
C ARG A 30 -9.35 -4.39 -20.18
N TRP A 31 -10.10 -3.73 -21.07
CA TRP A 31 -9.47 -2.97 -22.15
C TRP A 31 -8.69 -1.75 -21.62
N ARG A 32 -9.13 -1.16 -20.50
CA ARG A 32 -8.41 -0.06 -19.83
C ARG A 32 -7.10 -0.54 -19.21
N LEU A 33 -7.09 -1.73 -18.61
CA LEU A 33 -5.86 -2.37 -18.10
C LEU A 33 -4.87 -2.62 -19.23
N LEU A 34 -5.32 -3.13 -20.39
CA LEU A 34 -4.47 -3.30 -21.56
C LEU A 34 -3.92 -1.97 -22.07
N LEU A 35 -4.75 -0.93 -22.14
CA LEU A 35 -4.34 0.41 -22.55
C LEU A 35 -3.33 1.03 -21.57
N PHE A 36 -3.47 0.76 -20.26
CA PHE A 36 -2.61 1.30 -19.20
C PHE A 36 -1.34 0.47 -18.97
N GLN A 37 -1.25 -0.74 -19.53
CA GLN A 37 -0.11 -1.66 -19.38
C GLN A 37 1.26 -1.03 -19.70
N PRO A 38 1.45 -0.23 -20.78
CA PRO A 38 2.75 0.37 -21.07
C PRO A 38 3.23 1.30 -19.96
N VAL A 39 2.31 2.05 -19.34
CA VAL A 39 2.62 2.94 -18.21
C VAL A 39 3.14 2.12 -17.04
N ILE A 40 2.45 1.03 -16.69
CA ILE A 40 2.84 0.15 -15.57
C ILE A 40 4.18 -0.52 -15.82
N LEU A 41 4.42 -0.98 -17.06
CA LEU A 41 5.70 -1.59 -17.42
C LEU A 41 6.85 -0.60 -17.20
N ILE A 42 6.68 0.65 -17.65
CA ILE A 42 7.70 1.70 -17.49
C ILE A 42 7.89 2.05 -16.00
N THR A 43 6.81 2.35 -15.28
CA THR A 43 6.91 2.77 -13.88
C THR A 43 7.49 1.67 -12.99
N ASN A 44 7.06 0.42 -13.18
CA ASN A 44 7.61 -0.69 -12.41
C ASN A 44 9.05 -1.01 -12.81
N SER A 45 9.44 -0.83 -14.08
CA SER A 45 10.84 -0.98 -14.50
C SER A 45 11.74 0.04 -13.80
N ILE A 46 11.32 1.32 -13.77
CA ILE A 46 12.05 2.38 -13.07
C ILE A 46 12.17 2.06 -11.57
N ALA A 47 11.09 1.55 -10.95
CA ALA A 47 11.07 1.19 -9.53
C ALA A 47 11.96 -0.03 -9.20
N SER A 48 11.86 -1.12 -9.97
CA SER A 48 12.42 -2.41 -9.56
C SER A 48 13.77 -2.75 -10.20
N ILE A 49 14.11 -2.24 -11.40
CA ILE A 49 15.39 -2.55 -12.07
C ILE A 49 16.60 -2.12 -11.22
N PRO A 50 16.64 -0.91 -10.63
CA PRO A 50 17.75 -0.53 -9.75
C PRO A 50 17.91 -1.51 -8.58
N CYS A 51 16.79 -2.01 -8.05
CA CYS A 51 16.75 -3.00 -6.98
C CYS A 51 17.26 -4.39 -7.41
N LEU A 52 17.48 -4.67 -8.70
CA LEU A 52 18.13 -5.92 -9.14
C LEU A 52 19.64 -5.90 -8.90
N PHE A 53 20.25 -4.72 -8.88
CA PHE A 53 21.70 -4.54 -8.75
C PHE A 53 22.13 -4.13 -7.34
N SER A 54 21.26 -3.43 -6.61
CA SER A 54 21.52 -3.04 -5.22
C SER A 54 20.20 -2.96 -4.45
N ARG A 55 20.10 -3.69 -3.33
CA ARG A 55 18.90 -3.71 -2.48
C ARG A 55 19.21 -3.13 -1.10
N PRO A 56 18.57 -2.03 -0.70
CA PRO A 56 18.66 -1.53 0.66
C PRO A 56 17.72 -2.25 1.65
N PHE A 57 17.06 -3.32 1.22
CA PHE A 57 16.03 -4.03 1.97
C PHE A 57 16.15 -5.56 1.83
N THR A 58 15.53 -6.26 2.78
CA THR A 58 15.21 -7.70 2.68
C THR A 58 13.74 -7.87 2.30
N VAL A 59 13.43 -8.91 1.53
CA VAL A 59 12.04 -9.28 1.20
C VAL A 59 11.56 -10.30 2.21
N GLU A 60 10.47 -10.01 2.89
CA GLU A 60 9.85 -10.86 3.89
C GLU A 60 8.39 -11.18 3.48
N TYR A 61 7.84 -12.25 4.02
CA TYR A 61 6.44 -12.62 3.85
C TYR A 61 5.79 -12.74 5.23
N LEU A 62 5.00 -11.74 5.60
CA LEU A 62 4.36 -11.64 6.90
C LEU A 62 3.16 -12.60 6.97
N PRO A 63 3.13 -13.60 7.87
CA PRO A 63 2.01 -14.53 8.00
C PRO A 63 0.83 -13.86 8.71
N ILE A 64 0.02 -13.12 7.95
CA ILE A 64 -1.08 -12.31 8.47
C ILE A 64 -2.37 -13.11 8.78
N ALA A 65 -2.47 -14.36 8.32
CA ALA A 65 -3.52 -15.31 8.71
C ALA A 65 -3.10 -16.77 8.36
N PRO A 66 -3.77 -17.81 8.90
CA PRO A 66 -3.49 -19.19 8.51
C PRO A 66 -3.52 -19.39 6.99
N GLY A 67 -2.41 -19.85 6.41
CA GLY A 67 -2.28 -20.06 4.97
C GLY A 67 -2.21 -18.78 4.11
N ARG A 68 -2.13 -17.60 4.71
CA ARG A 68 -2.07 -16.31 3.99
C ARG A 68 -0.94 -15.44 4.50
N SER A 69 -0.03 -15.10 3.59
CA SER A 69 1.06 -14.16 3.84
C SER A 69 0.98 -12.95 2.92
N VAL A 70 1.50 -11.82 3.40
CA VAL A 70 1.68 -10.59 2.61
C VAL A 70 3.16 -10.33 2.45
N ARG A 71 3.59 -10.03 1.22
CA ARG A 71 4.97 -9.66 0.94
C ARG A 71 5.25 -8.28 1.54
N ALA A 72 6.45 -8.07 2.06
CA ALA A 72 6.88 -6.79 2.59
C ALA A 72 8.38 -6.56 2.32
N LEU A 73 8.75 -5.30 2.14
CA LEU A 73 10.15 -4.88 2.10
C LEU A 73 10.55 -4.35 3.47
N VAL A 74 11.66 -4.88 4.01
CA VAL A 74 12.14 -4.51 5.34
C VAL A 74 13.49 -3.81 5.24
N PHE A 75 13.55 -2.58 5.71
CA PHE A 75 14.74 -1.73 5.69
C PHE A 75 15.28 -1.55 7.10
N LYS A 76 16.61 -1.62 7.23
CA LYS A 76 17.31 -1.47 8.50
C LYS A 76 18.53 -0.57 8.31
N ALA A 77 18.69 0.46 9.14
CA ALA A 77 19.93 1.23 9.20
C ALA A 77 21.13 0.34 9.62
N PRO A 78 22.28 0.43 8.93
CA PRO A 78 23.54 -0.17 9.38
C PRO A 78 24.01 0.45 10.70
N GLY A 79 24.60 -0.36 11.59
CA GLY A 79 25.27 0.13 12.80
C GLY A 79 24.39 0.43 14.02
N VAL A 80 23.06 0.31 13.90
CA VAL A 80 22.13 0.47 15.02
C VAL A 80 21.79 -0.91 15.58
N GLY A 81 22.68 -1.47 16.42
CA GLY A 81 22.54 -2.87 16.82
C GLY A 81 23.63 -3.46 17.72
N ARG A 82 24.29 -2.67 18.57
CA ARG A 82 25.03 -3.22 19.72
C ARG A 82 24.73 -2.40 20.96
N GLY A 83 23.71 -2.84 21.70
CA GLY A 83 23.34 -2.28 23.01
C GLY A 83 21.89 -1.83 23.09
N ARG A 84 20.98 -2.78 23.38
CA ARG A 84 19.69 -2.64 24.11
C ARG A 84 18.70 -1.48 23.84
N ALA A 85 18.91 -0.56 22.91
CA ALA A 85 17.91 0.44 22.56
C ALA A 85 16.92 -0.13 21.54
N SER A 86 15.67 -0.34 21.97
CA SER A 86 14.54 -0.74 21.12
C SER A 86 14.39 0.26 19.96
N ARG A 87 14.23 -0.22 18.72
CA ARG A 87 14.19 0.63 17.51
C ARG A 87 12.75 1.04 17.20
N PRO A 88 12.45 2.27 16.77
CA PRO A 88 11.09 2.58 16.31
C PRO A 88 10.66 1.67 15.15
N LEU A 89 9.37 1.37 15.07
CA LEU A 89 8.77 0.65 13.95
C LEU A 89 8.08 1.68 13.02
N HIS A 90 8.36 1.61 11.73
CA HIS A 90 7.68 2.45 10.74
C HIS A 90 7.02 1.57 9.68
N VAL A 91 5.71 1.69 9.50
CA VAL A 91 4.96 0.93 8.49
C VAL A 91 4.61 1.83 7.32
N ASN A 92 5.06 1.49 6.12
CA ASN A 92 4.72 2.21 4.90
C ASN A 92 3.70 1.42 4.06
N PHE A 93 2.85 2.15 3.35
CA PHE A 93 1.97 1.59 2.32
C PHE A 93 2.21 2.32 1.00
N HIS A 94 2.48 1.54 -0.05
CA HIS A 94 2.80 2.12 -1.36
C HIS A 94 1.62 2.82 -2.05
N ALA A 95 1.91 3.59 -3.10
CA ALA A 95 0.91 4.29 -3.91
C ALA A 95 0.39 3.39 -5.03
N GLY A 96 -0.57 3.89 -5.80
CA GLY A 96 -1.00 3.25 -7.05
C GLY A 96 -2.50 3.07 -7.19
N GLY A 97 -3.29 3.97 -6.62
CA GLY A 97 -4.75 4.00 -6.82
C GLY A 97 -5.47 2.71 -6.44
N PHE A 98 -4.88 1.89 -5.57
CA PHE A 98 -5.33 0.54 -5.21
C PHE A 98 -5.36 -0.48 -6.35
N PHE A 99 -4.93 -0.17 -7.57
CA PHE A 99 -4.95 -1.10 -8.70
C PHE A 99 -3.56 -1.35 -9.32
N VAL A 100 -2.56 -0.54 -8.97
CA VAL A 100 -1.16 -0.66 -9.40
C VAL A 100 -0.21 -0.34 -8.24
N GLY A 101 1.09 -0.31 -8.55
CA GLY A 101 2.15 0.02 -7.61
C GLY A 101 2.77 -1.23 -6.98
N ILE A 102 4.00 -1.06 -6.51
CA ILE A 102 4.77 -2.05 -5.76
C ILE A 102 5.61 -1.30 -4.71
N PRO A 103 5.94 -1.92 -3.56
CA PRO A 103 6.79 -1.31 -2.53
C PRO A 103 8.14 -0.80 -3.05
N GLU A 104 8.74 -1.43 -4.06
CA GLU A 104 10.01 -1.00 -4.65
C GLU A 104 9.96 0.45 -5.18
N GLY A 105 8.78 0.94 -5.56
CA GLY A 105 8.58 2.32 -5.98
C GLY A 105 8.90 3.35 -4.90
N HIS A 106 8.90 2.95 -3.62
CA HIS A 106 9.21 3.80 -2.48
C HIS A 106 10.49 3.41 -1.75
N ALA A 107 11.25 2.43 -2.27
CA ALA A 107 12.44 1.94 -1.58
C ALA A 107 13.47 3.04 -1.21
N ARG A 108 13.59 4.10 -2.02
CA ARG A 108 14.44 5.25 -1.69
C ARG A 108 13.93 6.05 -0.50
N PHE A 109 12.61 6.24 -0.42
CA PHE A 109 11.97 6.91 0.71
C PHE A 109 12.13 6.05 1.97
N ASP A 110 11.80 4.77 1.91
CA ASP A 110 11.88 3.86 3.06
C ASP A 110 13.32 3.67 3.56
N GLU A 111 14.28 3.57 2.65
CA GLU A 111 15.70 3.55 3.01
C GLU A 111 16.12 4.84 3.70
N ARG A 112 15.66 6.01 3.23
CA ARG A 112 15.96 7.30 3.85
C ARG A 112 15.37 7.38 5.25
N VAL A 113 14.10 7.01 5.42
CA VAL A 113 13.43 6.96 6.74
C VAL A 113 14.21 6.06 7.68
N ALA A 114 14.56 4.83 7.26
CA ALA A 114 15.31 3.91 8.09
C ALA A 114 16.66 4.51 8.52
N LYS A 115 17.41 5.13 7.58
CA LYS A 115 18.72 5.72 7.85
C LYS A 115 18.67 6.95 8.76
N GLU A 116 17.69 7.84 8.58
CA GLU A 116 17.60 9.08 9.34
C GLU A 116 17.00 8.89 10.73
N THR A 117 16.08 7.93 10.90
CA THR A 117 15.36 7.73 12.16
C THR A 117 15.90 6.57 12.99
N GLY A 118 16.67 5.67 12.39
CA GLY A 118 17.08 4.40 13.00
C GLY A 118 15.96 3.35 13.07
N ALA A 119 14.76 3.66 12.57
CA ALA A 119 13.62 2.77 12.58
C ALA A 119 13.86 1.48 11.78
N VAL A 120 13.09 0.45 12.09
CA VAL A 120 12.82 -0.65 11.17
C VAL A 120 11.64 -0.24 10.32
N VAL A 121 11.86 -0.07 9.01
CA VAL A 121 10.80 0.29 8.07
C VAL A 121 10.28 -0.97 7.39
N VAL A 122 8.96 -1.12 7.34
CA VAL A 122 8.26 -2.23 6.67
C VAL A 122 7.28 -1.65 5.65
N ASP A 123 7.56 -1.79 4.35
CA ASP A 123 6.63 -1.42 3.27
C ASP A 123 5.82 -2.64 2.83
N VAL A 124 4.49 -2.56 2.96
CA VAL A 124 3.56 -3.68 2.81
C VAL A 124 3.00 -3.74 1.38
N ASP A 125 3.14 -4.92 0.75
CA ASP A 125 2.67 -5.23 -0.60
C ASP A 125 1.21 -5.72 -0.58
N TYR A 126 0.28 -4.81 -0.37
CA TYR A 126 -1.14 -5.11 -0.18
C TYR A 126 -1.83 -5.53 -1.48
N ARG A 127 -2.90 -6.33 -1.38
CA ARG A 127 -3.68 -6.79 -2.54
C ARG A 127 -4.33 -5.64 -3.30
N LEU A 128 -4.34 -5.75 -4.63
CA LEU A 128 -4.80 -4.70 -5.55
C LEU A 128 -6.09 -5.09 -6.29
N ALA A 129 -6.90 -4.08 -6.58
CA ALA A 129 -8.02 -4.15 -7.50
C ALA A 129 -7.52 -4.36 -8.96
N PRO A 130 -8.38 -4.84 -9.87
CA PRO A 130 -9.78 -5.23 -9.66
C PRO A 130 -9.99 -6.67 -9.14
N GLU A 131 -8.96 -7.51 -9.01
CA GLU A 131 -9.10 -8.88 -8.46
C GLU A 131 -9.49 -8.85 -6.98
N HIS A 132 -9.01 -7.84 -6.26
CA HIS A 132 -9.20 -7.68 -4.83
C HIS A 132 -9.72 -6.27 -4.53
N VAL A 133 -11.04 -6.13 -4.52
CA VAL A 133 -11.75 -4.88 -4.23
C VAL A 133 -11.85 -4.65 -2.72
N PHE A 134 -12.36 -3.51 -2.29
CA PHE A 134 -12.59 -3.24 -0.86
C PHE A 134 -13.40 -4.38 -0.21
N PRO A 135 -13.00 -4.89 0.98
CA PRO A 135 -11.98 -4.38 1.90
C PRO A 135 -10.59 -5.03 1.76
N ALA A 136 -10.26 -5.68 0.64
CA ALA A 136 -9.09 -6.57 0.59
C ALA A 136 -7.73 -5.91 0.89
N ALA A 137 -7.52 -4.66 0.45
CA ALA A 137 -6.28 -3.92 0.70
C ALA A 137 -6.18 -3.49 2.16
N ILE A 138 -7.24 -2.90 2.72
CA ILE A 138 -7.29 -2.49 4.13
C ILE A 138 -7.23 -3.69 5.08
N ASP A 139 -7.83 -4.82 4.74
CA ASP A 139 -7.68 -6.07 5.51
C ASP A 139 -6.22 -6.57 5.53
N ASN A 140 -5.45 -6.32 4.47
CA ASN A 140 -4.02 -6.63 4.48
C ASN A 140 -3.24 -5.65 5.34
N ALA A 141 -3.52 -4.34 5.22
CA ALA A 141 -2.89 -3.34 6.07
C ALA A 141 -3.15 -3.63 7.56
N ASP A 142 -4.42 -3.85 7.93
CA ASP A 142 -4.84 -4.14 9.31
C ASP A 142 -4.13 -5.38 9.87
N ALA A 143 -4.20 -6.49 9.13
CA ALA A 143 -3.59 -7.73 9.56
C ALA A 143 -2.05 -7.66 9.60
N SER A 144 -1.43 -6.82 8.76
CA SER A 144 0.02 -6.58 8.77
C SER A 144 0.41 -5.77 10.00
N ILE A 145 -0.31 -4.70 10.34
CA ILE A 145 -0.06 -3.90 11.54
C ILE A 145 -0.19 -4.76 12.80
N LYS A 146 -1.27 -5.55 12.91
CA LYS A 146 -1.46 -6.46 14.03
C LYS A 146 -0.33 -7.47 14.14
N TRP A 147 0.10 -8.05 13.01
CA TRP A 147 1.22 -8.99 13.00
C TRP A 147 2.52 -8.32 13.44
N LEU A 148 2.80 -7.12 12.94
CA LEU A 148 4.01 -6.37 13.26
C LEU A 148 4.07 -5.97 14.74
N GLN A 149 2.97 -5.49 15.31
CA GLN A 149 2.89 -5.17 16.73
C GLN A 149 3.14 -6.38 17.65
N GLN A 150 2.92 -7.61 17.15
CA GLN A 150 3.13 -8.83 17.92
C GLN A 150 4.53 -9.43 17.73
N HIS A 151 5.18 -9.21 16.58
CA HIS A 151 6.37 -10.00 16.19
C HIS A 151 7.58 -9.14 15.81
N ALA A 152 7.45 -7.83 15.59
CA ALA A 152 8.54 -7.01 15.08
C ALA A 152 9.71 -6.86 16.07
N GLU A 153 9.43 -6.92 17.38
CA GLU A 153 10.46 -6.90 18.42
C GLU A 153 11.37 -8.12 18.33
N GLU A 154 10.78 -9.33 18.33
CA GLU A 154 11.53 -10.57 18.20
C GLU A 154 12.25 -10.66 16.84
N ARG A 155 11.56 -10.26 15.75
CA ARG A 155 12.05 -10.42 14.38
C ARG A 155 13.20 -9.46 14.05
N TRP A 156 13.10 -8.20 14.50
CA TRP A 156 13.99 -7.12 14.05
C TRP A 156 14.45 -6.16 15.16
N GLY A 157 14.07 -6.39 16.42
CA GLY A 157 14.36 -5.48 17.53
C GLY A 157 13.58 -4.16 17.45
N ALA A 158 12.43 -4.17 16.78
CA ALA A 158 11.58 -2.99 16.63
C ALA A 158 10.54 -2.92 17.76
N ASP A 159 10.46 -1.79 18.43
CA ASP A 159 9.56 -1.50 19.53
C ASP A 159 8.11 -1.36 19.03
N PRO A 160 7.20 -2.27 19.40
CA PRO A 160 5.80 -2.19 19.01
C PRO A 160 5.05 -1.09 19.76
N THR A 161 5.66 -0.43 20.76
CA THR A 161 5.12 0.74 21.46
C THR A 161 5.52 2.07 20.81
N LEU A 162 6.46 2.05 19.86
CA LEU A 162 6.93 3.22 19.11
C LEU A 162 6.67 3.07 17.61
N VAL A 163 5.40 2.97 17.24
CA VAL A 163 4.97 2.75 15.85
C VAL A 163 4.57 4.05 15.18
N ALA A 164 5.14 4.32 14.01
CA ALA A 164 4.69 5.35 13.08
C ALA A 164 4.22 4.70 11.76
N MET A 165 3.37 5.40 11.01
CA MET A 165 2.93 4.96 9.69
C MET A 165 3.11 6.04 8.64
N SER A 166 3.28 5.62 7.38
CA SER A 166 3.19 6.52 6.24
C SER A 166 2.49 5.89 5.05
N GLY A 167 2.11 6.74 4.10
CA GLY A 167 1.65 6.25 2.81
C GLY A 167 1.40 7.37 1.81
N PHE A 168 1.41 7.01 0.54
CA PHE A 168 1.28 7.92 -0.60
C PHE A 168 -0.01 7.61 -1.36
N SER A 169 -0.84 8.61 -1.65
CA SER A 169 -2.11 8.44 -2.38
C SER A 169 -3.01 7.35 -1.75
N ALA A 170 -3.20 6.22 -2.45
CA ALA A 170 -3.92 5.04 -1.95
C ALA A 170 -3.30 4.45 -0.68
N GLY A 171 -1.97 4.38 -0.57
CA GLY A 171 -1.31 3.95 0.66
C GLY A 171 -1.53 4.93 1.82
N GLY A 172 -1.68 6.22 1.51
CA GLY A 172 -2.05 7.23 2.52
C GLY A 172 -3.46 7.00 3.06
N ASN A 173 -4.40 6.57 2.22
CA ASN A 173 -5.71 6.11 2.69
C ASN A 173 -5.56 4.91 3.63
N LEU A 174 -4.80 3.87 3.26
CA LEU A 174 -4.60 2.69 4.11
C LEU A 174 -3.95 3.04 5.45
N ALA A 175 -2.93 3.90 5.46
CA ALA A 175 -2.28 4.36 6.68
C ALA A 175 -3.27 5.04 7.65
N VAL A 176 -4.16 5.89 7.14
CA VAL A 176 -5.16 6.56 7.99
C VAL A 176 -6.29 5.60 8.35
N ALA A 177 -6.82 4.84 7.39
CA ALA A 177 -7.92 3.89 7.59
C ALA A 177 -7.57 2.81 8.62
N ALA A 178 -6.32 2.33 8.64
CA ALA A 178 -5.92 1.27 9.55
C ALA A 178 -5.85 1.72 11.02
N THR A 179 -5.93 3.03 11.28
CA THR A 179 -6.07 3.55 12.64
C THR A 179 -7.36 3.10 13.28
N GLN A 180 -8.42 2.85 12.51
CA GLN A 180 -9.74 2.47 13.04
C GLN A 180 -9.73 1.16 13.84
N GLN A 181 -8.63 0.40 13.83
CA GLN A 181 -8.42 -0.73 14.72
C GLN A 181 -8.16 -0.28 16.17
N GLU A 182 -8.76 -0.96 17.14
CA GLU A 182 -8.60 -0.63 18.57
C GLU A 182 -7.14 -0.60 19.04
N ASN A 183 -6.31 -1.50 18.53
CA ASN A 183 -4.88 -1.58 18.86
C ASN A 183 -4.05 -0.40 18.33
N CYS A 184 -4.61 0.43 17.46
CA CYS A 184 -3.95 1.60 16.89
C CYS A 184 -4.20 2.90 17.67
N HIS A 185 -5.12 2.90 18.65
CA HIS A 185 -5.49 4.08 19.43
C HIS A 185 -5.26 3.90 20.93
N ALA A 186 -5.18 5.00 21.66
CA ALA A 186 -5.15 4.96 23.12
C ALA A 186 -6.44 4.31 23.65
N PRO A 187 -6.38 3.48 24.70
CA PRO A 187 -5.25 3.27 25.61
C PRO A 187 -4.28 2.13 25.20
N SER A 188 -4.34 1.63 23.96
CA SER A 188 -3.44 0.55 23.52
C SER A 188 -1.96 0.93 23.73
N PRO A 189 -1.13 0.05 24.32
CA PRO A 189 0.30 0.31 24.47
C PRO A 189 1.01 0.40 23.11
N THR A 190 0.46 -0.26 22.09
CA THR A 190 0.97 -0.27 20.72
C THR A 190 0.30 0.77 19.80
N ALA A 191 -0.41 1.73 20.40
CA ALA A 191 -1.07 2.81 19.66
C ALA A 191 -0.10 3.55 18.73
N ILE A 192 -0.59 3.91 17.55
CA ILE A 192 0.20 4.58 16.52
C ILE A 192 0.52 6.00 16.98
N LYS A 193 1.81 6.36 16.97
CA LYS A 193 2.33 7.63 17.49
C LYS A 193 2.32 8.75 16.46
N ALA A 194 2.45 8.41 15.18
CA ALA A 194 2.47 9.39 14.10
C ALA A 194 2.02 8.77 12.78
N ILE A 195 1.40 9.59 11.93
CA ILE A 195 1.01 9.22 10.57
C ILE A 195 1.42 10.34 9.62
N THR A 196 2.19 10.01 8.61
CA THR A 196 2.62 10.95 7.57
C THR A 196 2.06 10.51 6.22
N THR A 197 1.13 11.29 5.67
CA THR A 197 0.56 11.00 4.36
C THR A 197 0.96 12.00 3.29
N PHE A 198 1.14 11.50 2.08
CA PHE A 198 1.35 12.33 0.90
C PHE A 198 0.12 12.23 0.01
N TYR A 199 -0.64 13.32 -0.11
CA TYR A 199 -1.85 13.44 -0.97
C TYR A 199 -2.81 12.24 -0.84
N ALA A 200 -3.11 11.84 0.41
CA ALA A 200 -3.96 10.69 0.71
C ALA A 200 -5.38 10.82 0.12
N ALA A 201 -5.91 9.70 -0.38
CA ALA A 201 -7.30 9.62 -0.81
C ALA A 201 -8.23 9.41 0.40
N ILE A 202 -8.73 10.48 1.03
CA ILE A 202 -9.49 10.36 2.28
C ILE A 202 -11.03 10.24 2.12
N ASP A 203 -11.55 10.51 0.92
CA ASP A 203 -12.98 10.40 0.61
C ASP A 203 -13.19 9.64 -0.71
N LEU A 204 -13.78 8.45 -0.60
CA LEU A 204 -14.11 7.54 -1.71
C LEU A 204 -15.63 7.35 -1.86
N ARG A 205 -16.45 8.19 -1.20
CA ARG A 205 -17.92 8.15 -1.25
C ARG A 205 -18.49 8.61 -2.60
N LEU A 206 -17.75 9.44 -3.33
CA LEU A 206 -18.11 9.86 -4.68
C LEU A 206 -17.23 9.12 -5.70
N LYS A 207 -17.81 8.80 -6.86
CA LYS A 207 -17.03 8.31 -8.00
C LYS A 207 -16.06 9.40 -8.46
N PRO A 208 -14.91 9.05 -9.06
CA PRO A 208 -13.93 10.04 -9.50
C PRO A 208 -14.51 11.15 -10.40
N TRP A 209 -15.47 10.82 -11.27
CA TRP A 209 -16.14 11.79 -12.17
C TRP A 209 -17.32 12.54 -11.54
N GLU A 210 -17.70 12.21 -10.31
CA GLU A 210 -18.71 12.93 -9.51
C GLU A 210 -18.05 13.90 -8.53
N LYS A 211 -16.71 13.88 -8.42
CA LYS A 211 -15.97 14.76 -7.51
C LYS A 211 -16.02 16.21 -8.01
N PRO A 212 -16.12 17.20 -7.10
CA PRO A 212 -16.15 18.60 -7.47
C PRO A 212 -14.85 19.00 -8.17
N HIS A 213 -14.97 19.75 -9.25
CA HIS A 213 -13.84 20.27 -10.02
C HIS A 213 -13.69 21.78 -9.75
N PRO A 214 -12.44 22.31 -9.67
CA PRO A 214 -12.25 23.75 -9.60
C PRO A 214 -12.76 24.43 -10.88
N PRO A 215 -13.23 25.69 -10.82
CA PRO A 215 -13.81 26.39 -11.96
C PRO A 215 -12.91 26.40 -13.21
N ASP A 216 -11.60 26.48 -13.00
CA ASP A 216 -10.59 26.58 -14.07
C ASP A 216 -10.05 25.22 -14.54
N MET A 217 -10.68 24.11 -14.14
CA MET A 217 -10.24 22.79 -14.58
C MET A 217 -10.43 22.60 -16.09
N PRO A 218 -9.42 22.07 -16.83
CA PRO A 218 -9.57 21.78 -18.24
C PRO A 218 -10.78 20.89 -18.53
N LYS A 219 -11.65 21.32 -19.47
CA LYS A 219 -12.87 20.57 -19.85
C LYS A 219 -12.58 19.21 -20.50
N LYS A 220 -11.38 19.04 -21.04
CA LYS A 220 -10.91 17.79 -21.65
C LYS A 220 -9.76 17.26 -20.82
N ASP A 221 -9.99 16.11 -20.20
CA ASP A 221 -8.95 15.32 -19.57
C ASP A 221 -8.79 14.01 -20.36
N PRO A 222 -7.73 13.86 -21.17
CA PRO A 222 -7.49 12.61 -21.89
C PRO A 222 -7.25 11.43 -20.93
N ALA A 223 -6.79 11.69 -19.69
CA ALA A 223 -6.61 10.65 -18.68
C ALA A 223 -7.94 10.21 -18.04
N ALA A 224 -9.06 10.92 -18.29
CA ALA A 224 -10.38 10.56 -17.78
C ALA A 224 -10.81 9.15 -18.22
N VAL A 225 -10.27 8.66 -19.33
CA VAL A 225 -10.46 7.28 -19.80
C VAL A 225 -10.08 6.24 -18.74
N PHE A 226 -9.16 6.55 -17.84
CA PHE A 226 -8.67 5.63 -16.80
C PHE A 226 -9.41 5.76 -15.46
N LEU A 227 -10.31 6.74 -15.28
CA LEU A 227 -11.03 6.92 -14.01
C LEU A 227 -11.73 5.65 -13.49
N PRO A 228 -12.31 4.77 -14.34
CA PRO A 228 -12.86 3.51 -13.85
C PRO A 228 -11.83 2.56 -13.22
N LEU A 229 -10.55 2.63 -13.59
CA LEU A 229 -9.48 1.86 -12.92
C LEU A 229 -9.20 2.41 -11.53
N PHE A 230 -9.12 3.74 -11.39
CA PHE A 230 -9.00 4.40 -10.08
C PHE A 230 -10.22 4.17 -9.18
N ASP A 231 -11.37 3.90 -9.78
CA ASP A 231 -12.59 3.57 -9.05
C ASP A 231 -12.70 2.09 -8.67
N ALA A 232 -11.90 1.20 -9.29
CA ALA A 232 -12.12 -0.24 -9.26
C ALA A 232 -12.11 -0.84 -7.84
N TYR A 233 -11.34 -0.27 -6.92
CA TYR A 233 -11.27 -0.73 -5.53
C TYR A 233 -12.55 -0.45 -4.76
N ALA A 234 -13.07 0.79 -4.84
CA ALA A 234 -14.25 1.21 -4.09
C ALA A 234 -15.55 0.80 -4.79
N SER A 235 -15.59 0.83 -6.12
CA SER A 235 -16.83 0.77 -6.92
C SER A 235 -17.79 -0.38 -6.53
N PRO A 236 -17.34 -1.64 -6.40
CA PRO A 236 -18.25 -2.76 -6.10
C PRO A 236 -18.76 -2.77 -4.66
N ALA A 237 -18.06 -2.10 -3.75
CA ALA A 237 -18.39 -2.07 -2.32
C ALA A 237 -19.02 -0.75 -1.87
N ARG A 238 -18.86 0.33 -2.63
CA ARG A 238 -19.13 1.71 -2.18
C ARG A 238 -20.50 1.88 -1.55
N ALA A 239 -21.56 1.42 -2.23
CA ALA A 239 -22.93 1.61 -1.76
C ALA A 239 -23.18 0.99 -0.37
N LYS A 240 -22.50 -0.11 -0.04
CA LYS A 240 -22.63 -0.79 1.26
C LYS A 240 -21.73 -0.20 2.35
N HIS A 241 -20.69 0.53 1.96
CA HIS A 241 -19.61 0.99 2.83
C HIS A 241 -19.42 2.52 2.76
N LEU A 242 -20.47 3.28 2.41
CA LEU A 242 -20.42 4.75 2.30
C LEU A 242 -19.92 5.43 3.58
N GLU A 243 -20.37 4.92 4.72
CA GLU A 243 -20.06 5.46 6.05
C GLU A 243 -18.93 4.66 6.74
N ASP A 244 -18.27 3.74 6.01
CA ASP A 244 -17.20 2.91 6.57
C ASP A 244 -15.89 3.73 6.60
N PRO A 245 -15.34 4.07 7.78
CA PRO A 245 -14.12 4.86 7.88
C PRO A 245 -12.89 4.09 7.39
N ARG A 246 -12.98 2.77 7.21
CA ARG A 246 -11.92 1.96 6.59
C ARG A 246 -11.89 2.14 5.07
N LEU A 247 -13.00 2.56 4.44
CA LEU A 247 -13.06 2.94 3.03
C LEU A 247 -12.76 4.42 2.84
N SER A 248 -13.46 5.27 3.60
CA SER A 248 -13.36 6.74 3.53
C SER A 248 -12.98 7.30 4.89
N PRO A 249 -11.69 7.49 5.18
CA PRO A 249 -11.21 8.00 6.47
C PRO A 249 -11.86 9.28 6.97
N VAL A 250 -12.40 10.11 6.06
CA VAL A 250 -13.18 11.30 6.43
C VAL A 250 -14.42 11.00 7.28
N MET A 251 -14.86 9.74 7.34
CA MET A 251 -16.02 9.27 8.11
C MET A 251 -15.66 8.80 9.53
N ALA A 252 -14.39 8.85 9.92
CA ALA A 252 -13.96 8.52 11.28
C ALA A 252 -14.60 9.48 12.30
N LYS A 253 -14.96 8.96 13.48
CA LYS A 253 -15.59 9.70 14.57
C LYS A 253 -14.60 10.04 15.67
#